data_AF-M2MWI4-F1
#
_entry.id   AF-M2MWI4-F1
#
_cell.length_a   1.000
_cell.length_b   1.000
_cell.length_c   1.000
_cell.angle_alpha   90.00
_cell.angle_beta   90.00
_cell.angle_gamma   90.00
#
_symmetry.space_group_name_H-M   'P 1'
#
loop_
_entity.id
_entity.type
_entity.pdbx_description
1 polymer ?
#
loop_
_entity_poly.entity_id
_entity_poly.type
_entity_poly.pdbx_seq_one_letter_code
_entity_poly.pdbx_strand_id
1 'polypeptide(L)'
;MSSTLQTLLSPTSQILPNTAAVIGIFPSVMGVACLINPRFGFSVFDQRPVSNPESQKLVDNLMRLFGARDVYLGLTNLIAWQLNDRVMLGYCTLLGTGVVIVDGLVQKWQTGEGEWRHWGFVPVTALLGAGLAGWLDGMV
;
A
#
# COMPACT_ATOMS: atom_id res chain seq x y z
N MET A 1 14.35 17.75 21.79
CA MET A 1 13.77 16.59 21.08
C MET A 1 13.12 15.65 22.09
N SER A 2 11.99 15.01 21.77
CA SER A 2 11.23 14.20 22.75
C SER A 2 11.74 12.76 22.85
N SER A 3 11.71 12.19 24.06
CA SER A 3 12.05 10.78 24.35
C SER A 3 11.23 9.77 23.53
N THR A 4 10.07 10.18 23.03
CA THR A 4 9.19 9.38 22.17
C THR A 4 9.82 9.08 20.81
N LEU A 5 10.47 10.06 20.17
CA LEU A 5 11.08 9.89 18.84
C LEU A 5 12.25 8.89 18.87
N GLN A 6 13.09 8.98 19.90
CA GLN A 6 14.18 8.03 20.13
C GLN A 6 13.65 6.61 20.37
N THR A 7 12.53 6.49 21.08
CA THR A 7 11.88 5.19 21.31
C THR A 7 11.29 4.61 20.03
N LEU A 8 10.72 5.43 19.15
CA LEU A 8 10.12 4.99 17.88
C LEU A 8 11.17 4.51 16.87
N LEU A 9 12.26 5.26 16.73
CA LEU A 9 13.32 5.01 15.75
C LEU A 9 14.35 3.97 16.24
N SER A 10 14.34 3.64 17.54
CA SER A 10 15.23 2.61 18.08
C SER A 10 15.14 1.30 17.28
N PRO A 11 16.29 0.68 16.91
CA PRO A 11 16.33 -0.61 16.22
C PRO A 11 15.62 -1.75 16.97
N THR A 12 15.50 -1.64 18.30
CA THR A 12 14.83 -2.63 19.16
C THR A 12 13.32 -2.42 19.28
N SER A 13 12.80 -1.26 18.86
CA SER A 13 11.39 -0.92 18.99
C SER A 13 10.54 -1.59 17.91
N GLN A 14 9.51 -2.34 18.30
CA GLN A 14 8.65 -3.04 17.33
C GLN A 14 7.49 -2.17 16.79
N ILE A 15 7.42 -0.90 17.18
CA ILE A 15 6.31 -0.02 16.80
C ILE A 15 6.26 0.20 15.28
N LEU A 16 7.38 0.62 14.67
CA LEU A 16 7.44 0.84 13.22
C LEU A 16 7.21 -0.46 12.41
N PRO A 17 7.88 -1.58 12.70
CA PRO A 17 7.64 -2.84 11.97
C PRO A 17 6.19 -3.31 12.06
N ASN A 18 5.59 -3.29 13.26
CA ASN A 18 4.20 -3.71 13.43
C ASN A 18 3.22 -2.78 12.70
N THR A 19 3.50 -1.47 12.68
CA THR A 19 2.69 -0.51 11.92
C THR A 19 2.77 -0.81 10.42
N ALA A 20 3.97 -1.08 9.89
CA ALA A 20 4.16 -1.43 8.47
C ALA A 20 3.48 -2.76 8.10
N ALA A 21 3.50 -3.74 9.01
CA ALA A 21 2.79 -5.00 8.83
C ALA A 21 1.28 -4.79 8.74
N VAL A 22 0.69 -4.00 9.65
CA VAL A 22 -0.74 -3.64 9.62
C VAL A 22 -1.12 -2.95 8.31
N ILE A 23 -0.29 -2.01 7.85
CA ILE A 23 -0.48 -1.36 6.54
C ILE A 23 -0.41 -2.38 5.40
N GLY A 24 0.49 -3.37 5.47
CA GLY A 24 0.63 -4.45 4.49
C GLY A 24 -0.57 -5.42 4.43
N ILE A 25 -1.32 -5.58 5.53
CA ILE A 25 -2.53 -6.43 5.55
C ILE A 25 -3.61 -5.89 4.61
N PHE A 26 -3.79 -4.56 4.58
CA PHE A 26 -4.84 -3.93 3.78
C PHE A 26 -4.76 -4.28 2.28
N PRO A 27 -3.65 -4.04 1.55
CA PRO A 27 -3.53 -4.43 0.15
C PRO A 27 -3.59 -5.95 -0.03
N SER A 28 -3.08 -6.77 0.91
CA SER A 28 -3.25 -8.23 0.81
C SER A 28 -4.72 -8.66 0.79
N VAL A 29 -5.52 -8.17 1.74
CA VAL A 29 -6.95 -8.51 1.81
C VAL A 29 -7.71 -7.93 0.63
N MET A 30 -7.42 -6.68 0.25
CA MET A 30 -8.04 -6.03 -0.91
C MET A 30 -7.71 -6.77 -2.21
N GLY A 31 -6.46 -7.16 -2.39
CA GLY A 31 -6.01 -7.88 -3.56
C GLY A 31 -6.69 -9.23 -3.72
N VAL A 32 -6.82 -9.99 -2.64
CA VAL A 32 -7.59 -11.26 -2.63
C VAL A 32 -9.06 -11.01 -2.98
N ALA A 33 -9.68 -9.98 -2.41
CA ALA A 33 -11.06 -9.63 -2.71
C ALA A 33 -11.26 -9.30 -4.21
N CYS A 34 -10.36 -8.52 -4.81
CA CYS A 34 -10.40 -8.18 -6.24
C CYS A 34 -10.09 -9.37 -7.16
N LEU A 35 -9.27 -10.33 -6.72
CA LEU A 35 -9.01 -11.57 -7.47
C LEU A 35 -10.26 -12.45 -7.57
N ILE A 36 -10.95 -12.64 -6.45
CA ILE A 36 -12.15 -13.49 -6.34
C ILE A 36 -13.34 -12.78 -7.00
N ASN A 37 -13.53 -11.50 -6.68
CA ASN A 37 -14.65 -10.70 -7.16
C ASN A 37 -14.14 -9.35 -7.67
N PRO A 38 -13.75 -9.23 -8.96
CA PRO A 38 -13.25 -7.97 -9.51
C PRO A 38 -14.27 -6.83 -9.40
N ARG A 39 -15.57 -7.13 -9.30
CA ARG A 39 -16.59 -6.09 -9.15
C ARG A 39 -16.57 -5.40 -7.79
N PHE A 40 -15.98 -6.04 -6.79
CA PHE A 40 -15.73 -5.41 -5.49
C PHE A 40 -14.81 -4.19 -5.64
N GLY A 41 -13.78 -4.25 -6.50
CA GLY A 41 -12.89 -3.13 -6.78
C GLY A 41 -13.64 -1.90 -7.33
N PHE A 42 -14.65 -2.11 -8.17
CA PHE A 42 -15.46 -1.00 -8.69
C PHE A 42 -16.21 -0.25 -7.60
N SER A 43 -16.73 -0.96 -6.59
CA SER A 43 -17.41 -0.32 -5.46
C SER A 43 -16.46 0.46 -4.55
N VAL A 44 -15.19 0.06 -4.45
CA VAL A 44 -14.18 0.76 -3.64
C VAL A 44 -13.72 2.05 -4.32
N PHE A 45 -13.66 2.05 -5.66
CA PHE A 45 -13.13 3.16 -6.44
C PHE A 45 -14.19 4.03 -7.12
N ASP A 46 -15.47 3.90 -6.73
CA ASP A 46 -16.63 4.58 -7.34
C ASP A 46 -16.70 4.45 -8.87
N GLN A 47 -16.23 3.32 -9.39
CA GLN A 47 -16.27 3.06 -10.83
C GLN A 47 -17.60 2.42 -11.23
N ARG A 48 -18.14 2.86 -12.36
CA ARG A 48 -19.39 2.33 -12.90
C ARG A 48 -19.11 1.08 -13.75
N PRO A 49 -19.95 0.03 -13.65
CA PRO A 49 -19.89 -1.10 -14.58
C PRO A 49 -20.00 -0.62 -16.03
N VAL A 50 -19.27 -1.27 -16.93
CA VAL A 50 -19.31 -0.97 -18.36
C VAL A 50 -20.49 -1.69 -18.99
N SER A 51 -21.27 -0.98 -19.82
CA SER A 51 -22.48 -1.53 -20.45
C SER A 51 -22.18 -2.60 -21.52
N ASN A 52 -21.02 -2.51 -22.18
CA ASN A 52 -20.58 -3.48 -23.19
C ASN A 52 -19.93 -4.72 -22.55
N PRO A 53 -20.40 -5.95 -22.83
CA PRO A 53 -19.83 -7.20 -22.28
C PRO A 53 -18.34 -7.40 -22.55
N GLU A 54 -17.84 -7.05 -23.74
CA GLU A 54 -16.42 -7.22 -24.06
C GLU A 54 -15.53 -6.28 -23.25
N SER A 55 -15.94 -5.02 -23.14
CA SER A 55 -15.26 -4.03 -22.29
C SER A 55 -15.32 -4.46 -20.82
N GLN A 56 -16.46 -4.96 -20.34
CA GLN A 56 -16.56 -5.44 -18.96
C GLN A 56 -15.60 -6.61 -18.70
N LYS A 57 -15.46 -7.56 -19.64
CA LYS A 57 -14.51 -8.67 -19.52
C LYS A 57 -13.07 -8.18 -19.42
N LEU A 58 -12.70 -7.15 -20.20
CA LEU A 58 -11.38 -6.54 -20.11
C LEU A 58 -11.16 -5.89 -18.74
N VAL A 59 -12.09 -5.06 -18.27
CA VAL A 59 -11.94 -4.36 -16.98
C VAL A 59 -11.92 -5.36 -15.81
N ASP A 60 -12.73 -6.42 -15.84
CA ASP A 60 -12.68 -7.48 -14.82
C ASP A 60 -11.30 -8.16 -14.75
N ASN A 61 -10.67 -8.40 -15.91
CA ASN A 61 -9.32 -8.98 -15.97
C ASN A 61 -8.25 -7.99 -15.50
N LEU A 62 -8.36 -6.70 -15.85
CA LEU A 62 -7.47 -5.66 -15.34
C LEU A 62 -7.58 -5.54 -13.81
N MET A 63 -8.79 -5.64 -13.25
CA MET A 63 -9.00 -5.60 -11.81
C MET A 63 -8.43 -6.83 -11.10
N ARG A 64 -8.42 -8.01 -11.75
CA ARG A 64 -7.71 -9.18 -11.23
C ARG A 64 -6.19 -8.99 -11.24
N LEU A 65 -5.62 -8.38 -12.29
CA LEU A 65 -4.20 -8.03 -12.33
C LEU A 65 -3.83 -7.02 -11.23
N PHE A 66 -4.69 -6.02 -11.02
CA PHE A 66 -4.59 -5.10 -9.89
C PHE A 66 -4.61 -5.87 -8.56
N GLY A 67 -5.54 -6.81 -8.39
CA GLY A 67 -5.61 -7.64 -7.19
C GLY A 67 -4.36 -8.50 -6.96
N ALA A 68 -3.83 -9.13 -8.01
CA ALA A 68 -2.58 -9.90 -7.93
C ALA A 68 -1.39 -9.05 -7.47
N ARG A 69 -1.28 -7.82 -8.00
CA ARG A 69 -0.27 -6.85 -7.60
C ARG A 69 -0.39 -6.49 -6.12
N ASP A 70 -1.60 -6.24 -5.64
CA ASP A 70 -1.83 -5.86 -4.24
C ASP A 70 -1.54 -7.01 -3.26
N VAL A 71 -1.86 -8.26 -3.65
CA VAL A 71 -1.44 -9.45 -2.90
C VAL A 71 0.08 -9.52 -2.82
N TYR A 72 0.78 -9.35 -3.94
CA TYR A 72 2.25 -9.36 -3.97
C TYR A 72 2.83 -8.29 -3.03
N LEU A 73 2.39 -7.04 -3.15
CA LEU A 73 2.87 -5.93 -2.32
C LEU A 73 2.68 -6.19 -0.83
N GLY A 74 1.48 -6.59 -0.42
CA GLY A 74 1.19 -6.85 0.98
C GLY A 74 1.96 -8.06 1.53
N LEU A 75 2.06 -9.15 0.76
CA LEU A 75 2.82 -10.33 1.18
C LEU A 75 4.32 -10.06 1.27
N THR A 76 4.91 -9.28 0.37
CA THR A 76 6.32 -8.91 0.47
C THR A 76 6.60 -8.13 1.77
N ASN A 77 5.71 -7.20 2.15
CA ASN A 77 5.79 -6.52 3.44
C ASN A 77 5.65 -7.49 4.61
N LEU A 78 4.64 -8.38 4.59
CA LEU A 78 4.40 -9.33 5.68
C LEU A 78 5.56 -10.33 5.85
N ILE A 79 6.18 -10.78 4.75
CA ILE A 79 7.35 -11.66 4.78
C ILE A 79 8.55 -10.93 5.38
N ALA A 80 8.84 -9.69 4.94
CA ALA A 80 9.94 -8.90 5.51
C ALA A 80 9.75 -8.65 7.02
N TRP A 81 8.52 -8.36 7.44
CA TRP A 81 8.14 -8.25 8.85
C TRP A 81 8.35 -9.57 9.60
N GLN A 82 7.86 -10.70 9.07
CA GLN A 82 7.99 -12.02 9.70
C GLN A 82 9.46 -12.44 9.87
N LEU A 83 10.31 -12.10 8.90
CA LEU A 83 11.75 -12.37 8.93
C LEU A 83 12.53 -11.38 9.82
N ASN A 84 11.86 -10.39 10.42
CA ASN A 84 12.47 -9.30 11.20
C ASN A 84 13.51 -8.48 10.41
N ASP A 85 13.41 -8.45 9.08
CA ASP A 85 14.28 -7.64 8.23
C ASP A 85 13.71 -6.22 8.11
N ARG A 86 14.06 -5.35 9.07
CA ARG A 86 13.57 -3.96 9.14
C ARG A 86 13.93 -3.17 7.88
N VAL A 87 15.14 -3.36 7.36
CA VAL A 87 15.63 -2.59 6.22
C VAL A 87 14.86 -3.00 4.97
N MET A 88 14.68 -4.31 4.73
CA MET A 88 13.86 -4.79 3.63
C MET A 88 12.40 -4.33 3.76
N LEU A 89 11.82 -4.39 4.97
CA LEU A 89 10.47 -3.90 5.24
C LEU A 89 10.34 -2.39 4.93
N GLY A 90 11.35 -1.60 5.27
CA GLY A 90 11.42 -0.17 4.95
C GLY A 90 11.40 0.08 3.44
N TYR A 91 12.27 -0.60 2.69
CA TYR A 91 12.31 -0.48 1.23
C TYR A 91 11.02 -0.96 0.55
N CYS A 92 10.44 -2.07 1.01
CA CYS A 92 9.16 -2.55 0.47
C CYS A 92 8.03 -1.54 0.73
N THR A 93 8.01 -0.91 1.91
CA THR A 93 7.06 0.15 2.24
C THR A 93 7.26 1.41 1.38
N LEU A 94 8.51 1.79 1.10
CA LEU A 94 8.82 2.90 0.18
C LEU A 94 8.40 2.59 -1.26
N LEU A 95 8.62 1.37 -1.75
CA LEU A 95 8.14 0.95 -3.06
C LEU A 95 6.60 0.95 -3.12
N GLY A 96 5.93 0.48 -2.07
CA GLY A 96 4.48 0.58 -1.93
C GLY A 96 3.97 2.01 -1.96
N THR A 97 4.72 2.96 -1.38
CA THR A 97 4.41 4.40 -1.49
C THR A 97 4.36 4.87 -2.94
N GLY A 98 5.31 4.41 -3.77
CA GLY A 98 5.31 4.69 -5.21
C GLY A 98 4.05 4.17 -5.91
N VAL A 99 3.59 2.96 -5.54
CA VAL A 99 2.35 2.38 -6.09
C VAL A 99 1.14 3.22 -5.71
N VAL A 100 1.02 3.64 -4.45
CA VAL A 100 -0.08 4.48 -3.97
C VAL A 100 -0.12 5.83 -4.69
N ILE A 101 1.04 6.42 -5.02
CA ILE A 101 1.11 7.65 -5.83
C ILE A 101 0.49 7.41 -7.21
N VAL A 102 0.89 6.32 -7.88
CA VAL A 102 0.39 5.96 -9.21
C VAL A 102 -1.10 5.63 -9.17
N ASP A 103 -1.58 4.93 -8.16
CA ASP A 103 -3.00 4.61 -8.02
C ASP A 103 -3.86 5.88 -7.92
N GLY A 104 -3.41 6.88 -7.15
CA GLY A 104 -4.09 8.18 -7.09
C GLY A 104 -4.05 8.95 -8.43
N LEU A 105 -2.95 8.87 -9.19
CA LEU A 105 -2.88 9.45 -10.53
C LEU A 105 -3.87 8.79 -11.49
N VAL A 106 -3.92 7.45 -11.50
CA VAL A 106 -4.84 6.68 -12.34
C VAL A 106 -6.29 7.00 -11.97
N GLN A 107 -6.62 7.07 -10.67
CA GLN A 107 -7.96 7.43 -10.21
C GLN A 107 -8.35 8.84 -10.67
N LYS A 108 -7.44 9.80 -10.58
CA LYS A 108 -7.65 11.17 -11.07
C LYS A 108 -7.88 11.23 -12.57
N TRP A 109 -7.08 10.49 -13.36
CA TRP A 109 -7.25 10.43 -14.80
C TRP A 109 -8.58 9.79 -15.21
N GLN A 110 -9.03 8.79 -14.45
CA GLN A 110 -10.25 8.04 -14.76
C GLN A 110 -11.52 8.77 -14.33
N THR A 111 -11.53 9.42 -13.16
CA THR A 111 -12.75 9.96 -12.53
C THR A 111 -12.74 11.47 -12.38
N GLY A 112 -11.58 12.12 -12.51
CA GLY A 112 -11.39 13.55 -12.24
C GLY A 112 -11.19 13.90 -10.76
N GLU A 113 -11.42 12.95 -9.85
CA GLU A 113 -11.37 13.15 -8.40
C GLU A 113 -10.94 11.86 -7.66
N GLY A 114 -11.09 11.82 -6.33
CA GLY A 114 -10.87 10.61 -5.52
C GLY A 114 -9.41 10.23 -5.27
N GLU A 115 -8.43 10.96 -5.82
CA GLU A 115 -7.01 10.68 -5.70
C GLU A 115 -6.51 10.67 -4.25
N TRP A 116 -7.15 11.47 -3.40
CA TRP A 116 -6.81 11.59 -1.97
C TRP A 116 -7.10 10.34 -1.16
N ARG A 117 -7.94 9.42 -1.66
CA ARG A 117 -8.11 8.08 -1.08
C ARG A 117 -6.83 7.25 -1.15
N HIS A 118 -5.92 7.61 -2.07
CA HIS A 118 -4.60 7.02 -2.18
C HIS A 118 -3.56 7.96 -1.57
N TRP A 119 -3.50 9.20 -2.03
CA TRP A 119 -2.43 10.13 -1.64
C TRP A 119 -2.41 10.50 -0.15
N GLY A 120 -3.52 10.35 0.57
CA GLY A 120 -3.54 10.50 2.02
C GLY A 120 -2.59 9.54 2.76
N PHE A 121 -2.28 8.38 2.17
CA PHE A 121 -1.35 7.40 2.74
C PHE A 121 0.12 7.71 2.47
N VAL A 122 0.42 8.52 1.44
CA VAL A 122 1.80 8.81 0.99
C VAL A 122 2.70 9.35 2.10
N PRO A 123 2.32 10.40 2.88
CA PRO A 123 3.20 10.88 3.96
C PRO A 123 3.42 9.82 5.04
N VAL A 124 2.40 8.99 5.33
CA VAL A 124 2.48 7.95 6.35
C VAL A 124 3.45 6.84 5.92
N THR A 125 3.28 6.32 4.71
CA THR A 125 4.11 5.20 4.21
C THR A 125 5.53 5.66 3.87
N ALA A 126 5.70 6.90 3.38
CA ALA A 126 7.03 7.46 3.13
C ALA A 126 7.84 7.61 4.42
N LEU A 127 7.25 8.23 5.46
CA LEU A 127 7.94 8.42 6.75
C LEU A 127 8.20 7.08 7.45
N LEU A 128 7.24 6.17 7.41
CA LEU A 128 7.39 4.84 7.99
C LEU A 128 8.50 4.04 7.29
N GLY A 129 8.51 4.03 5.96
CA GLY A 129 9.55 3.37 5.17
C GLY A 129 10.93 3.97 5.39
N ALA A 130 11.03 5.31 5.42
CA ALA A 130 12.28 6.02 5.69
C ALA A 130 12.81 5.73 7.11
N GLY A 131 11.94 5.70 8.12
CA GLY A 131 12.31 5.33 9.49
C GLY A 131 12.78 3.88 9.60
N LEU A 132 12.12 2.94 8.93
CA LEU A 132 12.52 1.53 8.90
C LEU A 132 13.84 1.30 8.13
N ALA A 133 14.11 2.11 7.10
CA ALA A 133 15.36 2.08 6.34
C ALA A 133 16.52 2.80 7.04
N GLY A 134 16.29 3.40 8.22
CA GLY A 134 17.31 4.12 9.01
C GLY A 134 17.65 5.52 8.49
N TRP A 135 16.87 6.07 7.55
CA TRP A 135 17.15 7.39 6.96
C TRP A 135 16.91 8.54 7.95
N LEU A 136 16.16 8.28 9.00
CA LEU A 136 15.80 9.25 10.03
C LEU A 136 16.66 9.11 11.31
N ASP A 137 17.59 8.15 11.36
CA ASP A 137 18.37 7.83 12.57
C ASP A 137 19.33 8.96 12.97
N GLY A 138 19.78 9.79 12.02
CA GLY A 138 20.58 10.98 12.28
C GLY A 138 19.78 12.20 12.76
N MET A 139 18.44 12.08 12.83
CA MET A 139 17.54 13.16 13.28
C MET A 139 17.18 13.03 14.77
N VAL A 140 17.75 12.05 15.49
CA VAL A 140 17.39 11.68 16.88
C VAL A 140 18.52 11.79 17.89
#